data_AF-A0AAV2R674-F1
#
_entry.id   AF-A0AAV2R674-F1
#
_cell.length_a   1.000
_cell.length_b   1.000
_cell.length_c   1.000
_cell.angle_alpha   90.00
_cell.angle_beta   90.00
_cell.angle_gamma   90.00
#
_symmetry.space_group_name_H-M   'P 1'
#
loop_
_entity.id
_entity.type
_entity.pdbx_description
1 polymer ?
#
loop_
_entity_poly.entity_id
_entity_poly.type
_entity_poly.pdbx_seq_one_letter_code
_entity_poly.pdbx_strand_id
1 'polypeptide(L)'
;GLTWRHFALNLGSLKFCDLKPKMTEEKSSKDTFDDAVEERVINEEYKIWKKNTPFLYDLVMTHALEWPSLTAQWLPDVTRPEGKDYSIHRLILGTHTSDEQNHLLIASVQLPNEDAQFDASHYDNEKGEFGGFGSVSGKIEIEIKINHEGEVNRARYMPQNPCVIATKTPSSDVLVFDYTKHPSKPDPSGECHPDLR
;
A
#
# COMPACT_ATOMS: atom_id res chain seq x y z
N GLY A 1 -13.68 -13.14 -20.74
CA GLY A 1 -14.11 -11.75 -20.48
C GLY A 1 -13.62 -11.38 -19.11
N LEU A 2 -12.74 -10.39 -19.00
CA LEU A 2 -12.23 -9.95 -17.71
C LEU A 2 -13.28 -9.03 -17.07
N THR A 3 -13.97 -9.55 -16.06
CA THR A 3 -14.82 -8.75 -15.18
C THR A 3 -13.91 -7.89 -14.32
N TRP A 4 -14.04 -6.58 -14.46
CA TRP A 4 -13.44 -5.60 -13.55
C TRP A 4 -14.12 -5.76 -12.19
N ARG A 5 -13.59 -6.63 -11.33
CA ARG A 5 -13.99 -6.68 -9.92
C ARG A 5 -13.43 -5.41 -9.25
N HIS A 6 -14.32 -4.68 -8.57
CA HIS A 6 -13.99 -3.43 -7.89
C HIS A 6 -13.16 -3.75 -6.65
N PHE A 7 -11.85 -3.74 -6.82
CA PHE A 7 -10.88 -3.94 -5.75
C PHE A 7 -10.47 -2.58 -5.17
N ALA A 8 -10.74 -2.37 -3.89
CA ALA A 8 -10.27 -1.21 -3.15
C ALA A 8 -9.13 -1.63 -2.22
N LEU A 9 -7.88 -1.37 -2.62
CA LEU A 9 -6.74 -1.45 -1.73
C LEU A 9 -6.61 -0.10 -1.02
N ASN A 10 -7.01 -0.04 0.24
CA ASN A 10 -6.75 1.13 1.07
C ASN A 10 -5.38 0.96 1.74
N LEU A 11 -4.33 1.46 1.08
CA LEU A 11 -2.96 1.55 1.61
C LEU A 11 -2.78 2.77 2.53
N GLY A 12 -3.83 3.55 2.75
CA GLY A 12 -3.83 4.69 3.65
C GLY A 12 -4.12 4.24 5.06
N SER A 13 -3.10 4.28 5.92
CA SER A 13 -3.35 4.64 7.31
C SER A 13 -4.12 5.98 7.32
N LEU A 14 -4.99 6.16 8.32
CA LEU A 14 -5.86 7.32 8.56
C LEU A 14 -5.11 8.65 8.83
N LYS A 15 -3.94 8.84 8.21
CA LYS A 15 -3.18 10.08 8.15
C LYS A 15 -3.17 10.62 6.72
N PHE A 16 -4.35 10.85 6.14
CA PHE A 16 -4.47 11.75 5.00
C PHE A 16 -4.23 13.23 5.40
N CYS A 17 -4.03 13.51 6.70
CA CYS A 17 -3.91 14.86 7.25
C CYS A 17 -2.48 15.44 7.29
N ASP A 18 -1.40 14.68 7.03
CA ASP A 18 -0.03 15.22 7.15
C ASP A 18 0.73 15.40 5.82
N LEU A 19 0.11 15.16 4.67
CA LEU A 19 0.69 15.50 3.36
C LEU A 19 0.32 16.93 2.94
N LYS A 20 0.75 17.94 3.71
CA LYS A 20 0.94 19.30 3.19
C LYS A 20 2.45 19.49 2.92
N PRO A 21 2.91 19.77 1.69
CA PRO A 21 4.30 20.15 1.46
C PRO A 21 4.63 21.36 2.34
N LYS A 22 5.79 21.34 3.01
CA LYS A 22 6.28 22.46 3.82
C LYS A 22 6.57 23.66 2.90
N MET A 23 5.56 24.50 2.69
CA MET A 23 5.77 25.94 2.56
C MET A 23 5.52 26.55 3.93
N THR A 24 6.53 27.22 4.46
CA THR A 24 6.43 28.08 5.64
C THR A 24 5.46 29.23 5.36
N GLU A 25 4.18 29.03 5.63
CA GLU A 25 3.17 30.09 5.71
C GLU A 25 2.45 29.98 7.06
N GLU A 26 2.33 31.10 7.76
CA GLU A 26 1.50 31.22 8.97
C GLU A 26 0.05 30.87 8.61
N LYS A 27 -0.40 29.66 8.94
CA LYS A 27 -1.79 29.23 8.71
C LYS A 27 -2.74 30.17 9.46
N SER A 28 -3.70 30.76 8.75
CA SER A 28 -4.69 31.64 9.38
C SER A 28 -5.66 30.82 10.24
N SER A 29 -6.24 31.45 11.26
CA SER A 29 -7.24 30.83 12.14
C SER A 29 -8.49 30.35 11.39
N LYS A 30 -8.73 30.88 10.19
CA LYS A 30 -9.82 30.48 9.30
C LYS A 30 -9.53 29.12 8.65
N ASP A 31 -8.30 28.91 8.17
CA ASP A 31 -7.88 27.65 7.54
C ASP A 31 -7.93 26.47 8.52
N THR A 32 -7.62 26.72 9.79
CA THR A 32 -7.72 25.69 10.85
C THR A 32 -9.17 25.32 11.19
N PHE A 33 -10.11 26.24 11.04
CA PHE A 33 -11.53 25.95 11.28
C PHE A 33 -12.13 25.13 10.14
N ASP A 34 -11.78 25.47 8.90
CA ASP A 34 -12.23 24.75 7.71
C ASP A 34 -11.66 23.31 7.68
N ASP A 35 -10.36 23.12 7.98
CA ASP A 35 -9.72 21.80 8.10
C ASP A 35 -10.47 20.91 9.14
N ALA A 36 -10.91 21.47 10.28
CA ALA A 36 -11.60 20.72 11.33
C ALA A 36 -13.05 20.34 11.00
N VAL A 37 -13.75 21.17 10.21
CA VAL A 37 -15.08 20.82 9.70
C VAL A 37 -14.96 19.72 8.65
N GLU A 38 -13.99 19.82 7.75
CA GLU A 38 -13.72 18.82 6.73
C GLU A 38 -13.39 17.46 7.35
N GLU A 39 -12.53 17.42 8.37
CA GLU A 39 -12.17 16.19 9.09
C GLU A 39 -13.40 15.50 9.73
N ARG A 40 -14.35 16.28 10.25
CA ARG A 40 -15.60 15.73 10.81
C ARG A 40 -16.46 15.09 9.72
N VAL A 41 -16.61 15.77 8.58
CA VAL A 41 -17.36 15.24 7.44
C VAL A 41 -16.73 13.95 6.92
N ILE A 42 -15.41 13.94 6.72
CA ILE A 42 -14.65 12.75 6.28
C ILE A 42 -14.88 11.58 7.25
N ASN A 43 -14.82 11.83 8.56
CA ASN A 43 -15.03 10.80 9.57
C ASN A 43 -16.46 10.25 9.59
N GLU A 44 -17.48 11.09 9.35
CA GLU A 44 -18.87 10.65 9.26
C GLU A 44 -19.13 9.84 7.99
N GLU A 45 -18.67 10.32 6.83
CA GLU A 45 -18.76 9.61 5.56
C GLU A 45 -18.02 8.27 5.61
N TYR A 46 -16.83 8.23 6.21
CA TYR A 46 -16.09 6.98 6.39
C TYR A 46 -16.85 5.96 7.25
N LYS A 47 -17.52 6.39 8.32
CA LYS A 47 -18.34 5.50 9.15
C LYS A 47 -19.53 4.95 8.37
N ILE A 48 -20.18 5.77 7.55
CA ILE A 48 -21.29 5.35 6.69
C ILE A 48 -20.80 4.35 5.64
N TRP A 49 -19.71 4.68 4.93
CA TRP A 49 -19.06 3.79 3.97
C TRP A 49 -18.72 2.46 4.63
N LYS A 50 -18.06 2.48 5.80
CA LYS A 50 -17.65 1.26 6.53
C LYS A 50 -18.85 0.35 6.84
N LYS A 51 -19.98 0.91 7.30
CA LYS A 51 -21.23 0.17 7.53
C LYS A 51 -21.80 -0.48 6.27
N ASN A 52 -21.59 0.15 5.11
CA ASN A 52 -22.10 -0.32 3.83
C ASN A 52 -21.14 -1.26 3.10
N THR A 53 -19.87 -1.37 3.52
CA THR A 53 -18.84 -2.19 2.84
C THR A 53 -19.29 -3.61 2.49
N PRO A 54 -20.03 -4.35 3.33
CA PRO A 54 -20.38 -5.74 3.03
C PRO A 54 -21.47 -5.89 1.94
N PHE A 55 -22.15 -4.79 1.61
CA PHE A 55 -23.09 -4.75 0.49
C PHE A 55 -22.43 -4.23 -0.81
N LEU A 56 -21.28 -3.57 -0.69
CA LEU A 56 -20.61 -2.88 -1.79
C LEU A 56 -19.45 -3.66 -2.40
N TYR A 57 -18.75 -4.47 -1.61
CA TYR A 57 -17.51 -5.13 -2.02
C TYR A 57 -17.50 -6.60 -1.63
N ASP A 58 -16.96 -7.44 -2.52
CA ASP A 58 -16.66 -8.85 -2.23
C ASP A 58 -15.47 -8.98 -1.26
N LEU A 59 -14.52 -8.04 -1.33
CA LEU A 59 -13.30 -8.03 -0.53
C LEU A 59 -12.88 -6.58 -0.22
N VAL A 60 -12.61 -6.31 1.05
CA VAL A 60 -11.95 -5.08 1.50
C VAL A 60 -10.76 -5.46 2.37
N MET A 61 -9.59 -4.98 2.01
CA MET A 61 -8.37 -5.13 2.80
C MET A 61 -7.83 -3.75 3.15
N THR A 62 -7.68 -3.48 4.44
CA THR A 62 -7.13 -2.23 4.95
C THR A 62 -5.86 -2.54 5.72
N HIS A 63 -4.76 -1.90 5.36
CA HIS A 63 -3.48 -2.09 6.02
C HIS A 63 -2.80 -0.74 6.25
N ALA A 64 -2.50 -0.44 7.50
CA ALA A 64 -1.75 0.75 7.87
C ALA A 64 -0.26 0.49 7.63
N LEU A 65 0.32 1.12 6.60
CA LEU A 65 1.76 1.13 6.40
C LEU A 65 2.46 1.98 7.47
N GLU A 66 3.71 1.66 7.76
CA GLU A 66 4.58 2.44 8.66
C GLU A 66 4.77 3.87 8.12
N TRP A 67 5.05 3.96 6.82
CA TRP A 67 5.23 5.21 6.08
C TRP A 67 4.27 5.28 4.90
N PRO A 68 3.78 6.48 4.53
CA PRO A 68 2.93 6.63 3.35
C PRO A 68 3.71 6.25 2.09
N SER A 69 2.97 5.70 1.12
CA SER A 69 3.51 5.40 -0.20
C SER A 69 2.90 6.31 -1.25
N LEU A 70 3.76 6.97 -2.04
CA LEU A 70 3.35 7.77 -3.20
C LEU A 70 3.13 6.90 -4.45
N THR A 71 3.45 5.60 -4.37
CA THR A 71 3.36 4.69 -5.49
C THR A 71 2.76 3.34 -5.10
N ALA A 72 1.95 2.76 -5.97
CA ALA A 72 1.46 1.41 -5.82
C ALA A 72 1.36 0.78 -7.21
N GLN A 73 1.95 -0.40 -7.38
CA GLN A 73 1.82 -1.16 -8.62
C GLN A 73 1.89 -2.66 -8.34
N TRP A 74 0.93 -3.41 -8.87
CA TRP A 74 0.97 -4.87 -8.86
C TRP A 74 2.11 -5.38 -9.75
N LEU A 75 2.89 -6.32 -9.22
CA LEU A 75 3.73 -7.18 -10.03
C LEU A 75 2.85 -8.24 -10.74
N PRO A 76 3.22 -8.67 -11.94
CA PRO A 76 2.40 -9.55 -12.75
C PRO A 76 2.40 -11.01 -12.29
N ASP A 77 3.37 -11.41 -11.47
CA ASP A 77 3.48 -12.77 -10.98
C ASP A 77 2.51 -13.06 -9.83
N VAL A 78 1.95 -14.27 -9.86
CA VAL A 78 1.02 -14.78 -8.85
C VAL A 78 1.45 -16.18 -8.48
N THR A 79 1.68 -16.43 -7.20
CA THR A 79 2.02 -17.75 -6.67
C THR A 79 0.80 -18.38 -6.03
N ARG A 80 0.47 -19.63 -6.40
CA ARG A 80 -0.68 -20.38 -5.84
C ARG A 80 -0.16 -21.60 -5.09
N PRO A 81 -0.01 -21.54 -3.76
CA PRO A 81 0.43 -22.70 -2.98
C PRO A 81 -0.58 -23.86 -3.08
N GLU A 82 -0.10 -25.08 -3.26
CA GLU A 82 -0.97 -26.26 -3.38
C GLU A 82 -1.76 -26.50 -2.08
N GLY A 83 -3.06 -26.77 -2.22
CA GLY A 83 -3.96 -27.04 -1.10
C GLY A 83 -4.30 -25.82 -0.23
N LYS A 84 -3.97 -24.59 -0.69
CA LYS A 84 -4.39 -23.34 -0.05
C LYS A 84 -5.53 -22.68 -0.83
N ASP A 85 -6.39 -21.99 -0.09
CA ASP A 85 -7.55 -21.24 -0.56
C ASP A 85 -7.21 -19.79 -0.91
N TYR A 86 -5.93 -19.43 -0.93
CA TYR A 86 -5.44 -18.12 -1.33
C TYR A 86 -4.33 -18.21 -2.38
N SER A 87 -4.07 -17.08 -3.00
CA SER A 87 -2.96 -16.82 -3.90
C SER A 87 -2.14 -15.66 -3.37
N ILE A 88 -0.83 -15.69 -3.61
CA ILE A 88 0.12 -14.68 -3.18
C ILE A 88 0.39 -13.78 -4.38
N HIS A 89 0.00 -12.53 -4.25
CA HIS A 89 0.29 -11.45 -5.19
C HIS A 89 1.38 -10.56 -4.61
N ARG A 90 2.12 -9.84 -5.46
CA ARG A 90 3.16 -8.91 -5.00
C ARG A 90 2.90 -7.48 -5.45
N LEU A 91 3.23 -6.51 -4.61
CA LEU A 91 2.95 -5.10 -4.81
C LEU A 91 4.23 -4.28 -4.59
N ILE A 92 4.53 -3.41 -5.54
CA ILE A 92 5.59 -2.40 -5.42
C ILE A 92 5.03 -1.21 -4.68
N LEU A 93 5.71 -0.83 -3.61
CA LEU A 93 5.43 0.33 -2.78
C LEU A 93 6.71 1.15 -2.59
N GLY A 94 6.56 2.36 -2.10
CA GLY A 94 7.66 3.23 -1.73
C GLY A 94 7.40 3.87 -0.37
N THR A 95 8.44 4.43 0.23
CA THR A 95 8.26 5.27 1.42
C THR A 95 8.37 6.74 1.04
N HIS A 96 7.68 7.56 1.83
CA HIS A 96 7.85 9.01 1.87
C HIS A 96 8.03 9.44 3.33
N THR A 97 9.28 9.68 3.71
CA THR A 97 9.69 10.10 5.05
C THR A 97 10.39 11.46 4.97
N SER A 98 10.43 12.20 6.08
CA SER A 98 11.16 13.48 6.14
C SER A 98 12.64 13.28 6.50
N ASP A 99 12.92 12.61 7.61
CA ASP A 99 14.27 12.52 8.19
C ASP A 99 14.74 11.07 8.41
N GLU A 100 13.99 10.08 7.91
CA GLU A 100 14.34 8.66 8.00
C GLU A 100 14.78 8.10 6.65
N GLN A 101 15.52 6.99 6.67
CA GLN A 101 15.92 6.29 5.44
C GLN A 101 14.68 5.89 4.63
N ASN A 102 14.65 6.30 3.36
CA ASN A 102 13.60 5.91 2.43
C ASN A 102 13.93 4.56 1.77
N HIS A 103 12.89 3.85 1.35
CA HIS A 103 13.00 2.51 0.81
C HIS A 103 12.05 2.27 -0.37
N LEU A 104 12.54 1.49 -1.33
CA LEU A 104 11.70 0.77 -2.29
C LEU A 104 11.26 -0.54 -1.63
N LEU A 105 9.96 -0.80 -1.65
CA LEU A 105 9.35 -1.92 -0.94
C LEU A 105 8.67 -2.88 -1.93
N ILE A 106 8.82 -4.18 -1.69
CA ILE A 106 8.01 -5.21 -2.33
C ILE A 106 7.24 -5.93 -1.23
N ALA A 107 5.92 -5.83 -1.28
CA ALA A 107 5.02 -6.46 -0.33
C ALA A 107 4.34 -7.67 -0.97
N SER A 108 4.15 -8.75 -0.23
CA SER A 108 3.21 -9.81 -0.60
C SER A 108 1.84 -9.57 0.00
N VAL A 109 0.82 -9.93 -0.78
CA VAL A 109 -0.59 -9.81 -0.44
C VAL A 109 -1.25 -11.16 -0.69
N GLN A 110 -1.82 -11.73 0.36
CA GLN A 110 -2.61 -12.96 0.25
C GLN A 110 -4.04 -12.61 -0.13
N LEU A 111 -4.46 -13.00 -1.34
CA LEU A 111 -5.82 -12.82 -1.85
C LEU A 111 -6.54 -14.17 -1.92
N PRO A 112 -7.80 -14.26 -1.46
CA PRO A 112 -8.60 -15.49 -1.61
C PRO A 112 -8.69 -15.91 -3.08
N ASN A 113 -8.67 -17.23 -3.32
CA ASN A 113 -8.94 -17.78 -4.64
C ASN A 113 -10.43 -17.63 -5.00
N GLU A 114 -10.78 -17.74 -6.29
CA GLU A 114 -12.17 -17.55 -6.74
C GLU A 114 -13.13 -18.63 -6.23
N ASP A 115 -12.61 -19.81 -5.94
CA ASP A 115 -13.32 -20.99 -5.41
C ASP A 115 -13.36 -21.03 -3.87
N ALA A 116 -12.73 -20.05 -3.23
CA ALA A 116 -12.66 -19.97 -1.78
C ALA A 116 -14.06 -19.61 -1.22
N GLN A 117 -14.55 -20.39 -0.25
CA GLN A 117 -15.92 -20.22 0.26
C GLN A 117 -16.05 -18.97 1.13
N PHE A 118 -17.01 -18.11 0.80
CA PHE A 118 -17.34 -16.93 1.60
C PHE A 118 -18.04 -17.35 2.91
N ASP A 119 -17.36 -17.17 4.04
CA ASP A 119 -17.96 -17.37 5.36
C ASP A 119 -18.55 -16.06 5.89
N ALA A 120 -19.88 -15.94 5.79
CA ALA A 120 -20.64 -14.80 6.25
C ALA A 120 -20.80 -14.73 7.79
N SER A 121 -20.38 -15.76 8.53
CA SER A 121 -20.62 -15.88 9.98
C SER A 121 -19.71 -14.97 10.84
N HIS A 122 -18.64 -14.41 10.26
CA HIS A 122 -17.71 -13.50 10.95
C HIS A 122 -18.18 -12.04 11.03
N TYR A 123 -19.49 -11.79 10.89
CA TYR A 123 -20.08 -10.46 10.98
C TYR A 123 -20.21 -10.01 12.45
N ASP A 124 -19.13 -9.55 13.07
CA ASP A 124 -19.17 -8.98 14.42
C ASP A 124 -19.48 -7.48 14.38
N ASN A 125 -20.75 -7.15 14.58
CA ASN A 125 -21.26 -5.77 14.65
C ASN A 125 -20.69 -4.99 15.87
N GLU A 126 -20.24 -5.67 16.93
CA GLU A 126 -19.72 -5.02 18.15
C GLU A 126 -18.22 -4.70 18.05
N LYS A 127 -17.43 -5.53 17.36
CA LYS A 127 -15.98 -5.28 17.17
C LYS A 127 -15.65 -4.39 15.98
N GLY A 128 -16.56 -4.23 15.02
CA GLY A 128 -16.32 -3.42 13.82
C GLY A 128 -15.18 -3.94 12.94
N GLU A 129 -14.80 -5.21 13.12
CA GLU A 129 -13.91 -6.00 12.27
C GLU A 129 -14.78 -6.71 11.23
N PHE A 130 -14.94 -6.09 10.06
CA PHE A 130 -15.57 -6.74 8.91
C PHE A 130 -14.49 -7.50 8.14
N GLY A 131 -14.35 -8.78 8.46
CA GLY A 131 -13.53 -9.73 7.71
C GLY A 131 -14.42 -10.81 7.12
N GLY A 132 -15.14 -10.48 6.05
CA GLY A 132 -15.80 -11.47 5.20
C GLY A 132 -14.75 -12.28 4.44
N PHE A 133 -14.15 -13.24 5.14
CA PHE A 133 -13.56 -14.49 4.64
C PHE A 133 -13.07 -15.24 5.89
N GLY A 134 -13.79 -16.29 6.31
CA GLY A 134 -13.36 -17.12 7.42
C GLY A 134 -11.96 -17.68 7.14
N SER A 135 -11.03 -17.46 8.07
CA SER A 135 -9.66 -17.99 8.10
C SER A 135 -8.54 -17.23 7.39
N VAL A 136 -8.78 -16.46 6.33
CA VAL A 136 -7.71 -15.66 5.68
C VAL A 136 -7.92 -14.19 5.99
N SER A 137 -7.44 -13.74 7.16
CA SER A 137 -7.09 -12.33 7.31
C SER A 137 -6.11 -12.01 6.20
N GLY A 138 -6.58 -11.35 5.13
CA GLY A 138 -5.74 -11.00 3.99
C GLY A 138 -4.46 -10.36 4.51
N LYS A 139 -3.35 -11.09 4.38
CA LYS A 139 -2.10 -10.72 5.02
C LYS A 139 -1.28 -9.92 4.04
N ILE A 140 -0.88 -8.72 4.45
CA ILE A 140 0.10 -7.90 3.73
C ILE A 140 1.40 -7.95 4.51
N GLU A 141 2.49 -8.38 3.88
CA GLU A 141 3.82 -8.45 4.49
C GLU A 141 4.86 -7.80 3.59
N ILE A 142 5.80 -7.05 4.17
CA ILE A 142 6.93 -6.52 3.41
C ILE A 142 7.98 -7.63 3.27
N GLU A 143 8.24 -8.07 2.04
CA GLU A 143 9.21 -9.14 1.75
C GLU A 143 10.62 -8.60 1.51
N ILE A 144 10.70 -7.51 0.73
CA ILE A 144 11.96 -6.91 0.32
C ILE A 144 11.91 -5.42 0.59
N LYS A 145 12.97 -4.92 1.21
CA LYS A 145 13.16 -3.50 1.52
C LYS A 145 14.56 -3.08 1.06
N ILE A 146 14.61 -2.20 0.07
CA ILE A 146 15.85 -1.72 -0.56
C ILE A 146 16.03 -0.25 -0.21
N ASN A 147 17.22 0.14 0.27
CA ASN A 147 17.55 1.54 0.55
C ASN A 147 17.40 2.40 -0.71
N HIS A 148 16.78 3.55 -0.58
CA HIS A 148 16.50 4.48 -1.67
C HIS A 148 16.93 5.91 -1.32
N GLU A 149 17.55 6.61 -2.27
CA GLU A 149 17.92 8.02 -2.13
C GLU A 149 16.67 8.93 -2.23
N GLY A 150 16.22 9.44 -1.08
CA GLY A 150 15.00 10.25 -0.97
C GLY A 150 13.72 9.43 -1.16
N GLU A 151 12.55 10.09 -1.10
CA GLU A 151 11.27 9.42 -1.27
C GLU A 151 11.08 8.83 -2.68
N VAL A 152 10.29 7.76 -2.75
CA VAL A 152 9.95 7.10 -4.01
C VAL A 152 8.69 7.73 -4.59
N ASN A 153 8.86 8.74 -5.46
CA ASN A 153 7.74 9.46 -6.09
C ASN A 153 6.91 8.55 -7.02
N ARG A 154 7.59 7.63 -7.71
CA ARG A 154 6.97 6.64 -8.59
C ARG A 154 7.90 5.46 -8.77
N ALA A 155 7.39 4.24 -8.71
CA ALA A 155 8.13 3.02 -9.04
C ALA A 155 7.38 2.23 -10.13
N ARG A 156 8.08 1.76 -11.17
CA ARG A 156 7.48 0.95 -12.23
C ARG A 156 8.36 -0.22 -12.61
N TYR A 157 7.79 -1.42 -12.67
CA TYR A 157 8.49 -2.58 -13.22
C TYR A 157 8.60 -2.50 -14.75
N MET A 158 9.64 -3.11 -15.30
CA MET A 158 9.81 -3.31 -16.73
C MET A 158 8.96 -4.51 -17.19
N PRO A 159 8.00 -4.35 -18.13
CA PRO A 159 7.14 -5.46 -18.55
C PRO A 159 7.86 -6.68 -19.13
N GLN A 160 8.99 -6.47 -19.81
CA GLN A 160 9.84 -7.53 -20.38
C GLN A 160 10.62 -8.30 -19.31
N ASN A 161 10.90 -7.66 -18.17
CA ASN A 161 11.58 -8.28 -17.04
C ASN A 161 11.08 -7.63 -15.72
N PRO A 162 10.04 -8.20 -15.09
CA PRO A 162 9.43 -7.62 -13.89
C PRO A 162 10.36 -7.53 -12.67
N CYS A 163 11.51 -8.21 -12.69
CA CYS A 163 12.54 -8.07 -11.67
C CYS A 163 13.17 -6.67 -11.63
N VAL A 164 13.15 -5.97 -12.78
CA VAL A 164 13.74 -4.63 -12.93
C VAL A 164 12.68 -3.57 -12.65
N ILE A 165 12.96 -2.69 -11.71
CA ILE A 165 12.11 -1.60 -11.26
C ILE A 165 12.85 -0.28 -11.44
N ALA A 166 12.24 0.66 -12.15
CA ALA A 166 12.72 2.04 -12.24
C ALA A 166 11.96 2.92 -11.25
N THR A 167 12.66 3.82 -10.56
CA THR A 167 12.09 4.76 -9.60
C THR A 167 12.40 6.22 -9.96
N LYS A 168 11.46 7.11 -9.61
CA LYS A 168 11.69 8.56 -9.60
C LYS A 168 12.02 9.02 -8.19
N THR A 169 13.18 9.65 -8.06
CA THR A 169 13.64 10.34 -6.85
C THR A 169 13.08 11.77 -6.80
N PRO A 170 13.34 12.52 -5.72
CA PRO A 170 13.09 13.96 -5.65
C PRO A 170 14.11 14.78 -6.45
N SER A 171 15.26 14.17 -6.78
CA SER A 171 16.29 14.77 -7.62
C SER A 171 15.97 14.59 -9.12
N SER A 172 16.90 15.02 -9.99
CA SER A 172 16.83 14.78 -11.43
C SER A 172 16.90 13.29 -11.80
N ASP A 173 17.51 12.48 -10.94
CA ASP A 173 17.95 11.13 -11.26
C ASP A 173 16.77 10.15 -11.41
N VAL A 174 17.02 9.08 -12.15
CA VAL A 174 16.11 7.92 -12.26
C VAL A 174 16.93 6.73 -11.83
N LEU A 175 16.50 6.04 -10.79
CA LEU A 175 17.24 4.88 -10.29
C LEU A 175 16.61 3.61 -10.84
N VAL A 176 17.43 2.64 -11.21
CA VAL A 176 16.98 1.32 -11.66
C VAL A 176 17.52 0.27 -10.70
N PHE A 177 16.64 -0.62 -10.25
CA PHE A 177 16.94 -1.70 -9.32
C PHE A 177 16.49 -3.04 -9.91
N ASP A 178 17.32 -4.05 -9.84
CA ASP A 178 16.95 -5.45 -9.95
C ASP A 178 16.79 -6.01 -8.55
N TYR A 179 15.54 -6.10 -8.07
CA TYR A 179 15.27 -6.46 -6.68
C TYR A 179 15.78 -7.86 -6.31
N THR A 180 16.08 -8.72 -7.28
CA THR A 180 16.61 -10.07 -7.03
C THR A 180 18.08 -10.07 -6.63
N LYS A 181 18.82 -8.99 -6.92
CA LYS A 181 20.22 -8.82 -6.56
C LYS A 181 20.42 -8.13 -5.22
N HIS A 182 19.34 -7.66 -4.60
CA HIS A 182 19.37 -7.01 -3.30
C HIS A 182 19.00 -7.99 -2.19
N PRO A 183 19.62 -7.88 -1.00
CA PRO A 183 19.18 -8.64 0.16
C PRO A 183 17.76 -8.23 0.57
N SER A 184 16.98 -9.16 1.12
CA SER A 184 15.61 -8.89 1.58
C SER A 184 15.54 -7.85 2.69
N LYS A 185 16.60 -7.76 3.51
CA LYS A 185 16.78 -6.72 4.53
C LYS A 185 17.81 -5.70 4.08
N PRO A 186 17.53 -4.39 4.23
CA PRO A 186 18.44 -3.34 3.81
C PRO A 186 19.70 -3.32 4.68
N ASP A 187 20.79 -2.81 4.11
CA ASP A 187 22.03 -2.57 4.84
C ASP A 187 21.83 -1.43 5.87
N PRO A 188 22.28 -1.60 7.13
CA PRO A 188 22.17 -0.57 8.18
C PRO A 188 22.87 0.76 7.87
N SER A 189 23.83 0.77 6.93
CA SER A 189 24.52 1.99 6.48
C SER A 189 23.58 3.00 5.81
N GLY A 190 22.43 2.56 5.32
CA GLY A 190 21.49 3.41 4.56
C GLY A 190 21.95 3.73 3.14
N GLU A 191 23.11 3.22 2.70
CA GLU A 191 23.60 3.48 1.35
C GLU A 191 22.67 2.87 0.29
N CYS A 192 22.40 3.65 -0.75
CA CYS A 192 21.61 3.24 -1.90
C CYS A 192 22.54 2.75 -3.01
N HIS A 193 22.30 1.55 -3.51
CA HIS A 193 23.10 0.94 -4.56
C HIS A 193 22.23 0.60 -5.78
N PRO A 194 21.83 1.58 -6.59
CA PRO A 194 21.07 1.30 -7.81
C PRO A 194 21.94 0.57 -8.85
N ASP A 195 21.34 -0.30 -9.67
CA ASP A 195 22.01 -0.94 -10.80
C ASP A 195 22.34 0.08 -11.91
N LEU A 196 21.49 1.09 -12.12
CA LEU A 196 21.68 2.17 -13.09
C LEU A 196 21.14 3.51 -12.54
N ARG A 197 21.73 4.62 -13.01
CA ARG A 197 21.35 6.01 -12.70
C ARG A 197 21.28 6.84 -13.98
#